data_AF-A0A497NPU5-F1
#
_entry.id   AF-A0A497NPU5-F1
#
_cell.length_a   1.000
_cell.length_b   1.000
_cell.length_c   1.000
_cell.angle_alpha   90.00
_cell.angle_beta   90.00
_cell.angle_gamma   90.00
#
_symmetry.space_group_name_H-M   'P 1'
#
loop_
_entity.id
_entity.type
_entity.pdbx_description
1 polymer ?
#
loop_
_entity_poly.entity_id
_entity_poly.type
_entity_poly.pdbx_seq_one_letter_code
_entity_poly.pdbx_strand_id
1 'polypeptide(L)' 'MSDPVTARRLRAKALLEAMKESNEAWSADKIIRWLQSRYFMRLQTAEAYIGDMVRAGMIKYTKKGYVAK' A
#
# COMPACT_ATOMS: atom_id res chain seq x y z
N MET A 1 -14.30 10.30 17.17
CA MET A 1 -12.97 10.10 16.56
C MET A 1 -13.00 8.78 15.79
N SER A 2 -12.56 8.75 14.54
CA SER A 2 -12.39 7.50 13.80
C SER A 2 -11.21 6.72 14.39
N ASP A 3 -11.44 5.46 14.76
CA ASP A 3 -10.40 4.62 15.33
C ASP A 3 -9.20 4.47 14.36
N PRO A 4 -7.95 4.59 14.84
CA PRO A 4 -6.75 4.52 13.99
C PRO A 4 -6.62 3.19 13.24
N VAL A 5 -7.17 2.09 13.75
CA VAL A 5 -7.23 0.80 13.08
C VAL A 5 -8.19 0.85 11.89
N THR A 6 -9.34 1.49 12.04
CA THR A 6 -10.30 1.67 10.94
C THR A 6 -9.69 2.49 9.81
N ALA A 7 -9.03 3.61 10.11
CA ALA A 7 -8.34 4.41 9.10
C ALA A 7 -7.21 3.66 8.39
N ARG A 8 -6.51 2.76 9.09
CA ARG A 8 -5.48 1.89 8.50
C ARG A 8 -6.11 0.86 7.56
N ARG A 9 -7.18 0.18 7.98
CA ARG A 9 -7.90 -0.82 7.15
C ARG A 9 -8.47 -0.19 5.88
N LEU A 10 -9.04 1.01 5.97
CA LEU A 10 -9.58 1.72 4.81
C LEU A 10 -8.47 2.09 3.80
N ARG A 11 -7.32 2.56 4.28
CA ARG A 11 -6.15 2.86 3.43
C ARG A 11 -5.61 1.61 2.74
N ALA A 12 -5.48 0.51 3.48
CA ALA A 12 -5.03 -0.77 2.93
C ALA A 12 -5.99 -1.26 1.84
N LYS A 13 -7.29 -1.23 2.12
CA LYS A 13 -8.32 -1.61 1.14
C LYS A 13 -8.20 -0.77 -0.14
N ALA A 14 -8.14 0.56 -0.03
CA ALA A 14 -8.04 1.44 -1.19
C ALA A 14 -6.78 1.20 -2.03
N LEU A 15 -5.63 0.91 -1.39
CA LEU A 15 -4.40 0.58 -2.11
C LEU A 15 -4.54 -0.77 -2.84
N LEU A 16 -5.10 -1.79 -2.18
CA LEU A 16 -5.26 -3.11 -2.78
C LEU A 16 -6.21 -3.09 -3.98
N GLU A 17 -7.32 -2.35 -3.90
CA GLU A 17 -8.23 -2.17 -5.04
C GLU A 17 -7.51 -1.48 -6.22
N ALA A 18 -6.79 -0.38 -5.96
CA ALA A 18 -6.04 0.32 -7.02
C ALA A 18 -4.98 -0.57 -7.68
N MET A 19 -4.31 -1.43 -6.90
CA MET A 19 -3.37 -2.41 -7.44
C MET A 19 -4.09 -3.48 -8.28
N LYS A 20 -5.25 -3.99 -7.85
CA LYS A 20 -6.04 -4.98 -8.58
C LYS A 20 -6.59 -4.43 -9.89
N GLU A 21 -7.12 -3.21 -9.87
CA GLU A 21 -7.63 -2.51 -11.06
C GLU A 21 -6.54 -2.28 -12.11
N SER A 22 -5.30 -2.01 -11.67
CA SER A 22 -4.19 -1.79 -12.59
C SER A 22 -3.72 -3.04 -13.36
N ASN A 23 -4.07 -4.24 -12.86
CA ASN A 23 -3.63 -5.53 -13.39
C ASN A 23 -2.10 -5.65 -13.64
N GLU A 24 -1.29 -4.86 -12.94
CA GLU A 24 0.17 -4.83 -13.07
C GLU A 24 0.87 -4.86 -11.72
N ALA A 25 2.13 -5.27 -11.71
CA ALA A 25 2.98 -5.20 -10.53
C ALA A 25 3.48 -3.77 -10.32
N TRP A 26 3.39 -3.27 -9.09
CA TRP A 26 3.82 -1.92 -8.73
C TRP A 26 5.22 -1.93 -8.12
N SER A 27 6.06 -0.96 -8.49
CA SER A 27 7.31 -0.72 -7.76
C SER A 27 7.04 -0.17 -6.36
N ALA A 28 8.03 -0.26 -5.46
CA ALA A 28 7.94 0.40 -4.15
C ALA A 28 7.70 1.90 -4.31
N ASP A 29 8.42 2.55 -5.23
CA ASP A 29 8.27 3.98 -5.52
C ASP A 29 6.86 4.34 -5.98
N LYS A 30 6.23 3.51 -6.83
CA LYS A 30 4.84 3.72 -7.25
C LYS A 30 3.87 3.67 -6.08
N ILE A 31 4.03 2.70 -5.18
CA ILE A 31 3.20 2.60 -3.97
C ILE A 31 3.43 3.80 -3.04
N ILE A 32 4.69 4.19 -2.83
CA ILE A 32 5.06 5.36 -2.01
C ILE A 32 4.42 6.63 -2.57
N ARG A 33 4.55 6.88 -3.88
CA ARG A 33 3.95 8.06 -4.54
C ARG A 33 2.43 8.05 -4.44
N TRP A 34 1.80 6.89 -4.58
CA TRP A 34 0.35 6.77 -4.43
C TRP A 34 -0.09 7.10 -2.98
N LEU A 35 0.62 6.58 -1.97
CA LEU A 35 0.35 6.87 -0.56
C LEU A 35 0.61 8.34 -0.20
N GLN A 36 1.67 8.93 -0.75
CA GLN A 36 1.99 10.35 -0.60
C GLN A 36 0.93 11.25 -1.23
N SER A 37 0.51 10.94 -2.46
CA SER A 37 -0.48 11.74 -3.18
C SER A 37 -1.87 11.66 -2.53
N ARG A 38 -2.29 10.49 -2.06
CA ARG A 38 -3.64 10.29 -1.54
C ARG A 38 -3.81 10.59 -0.06
N TYR A 39 -2.76 10.37 0.74
CA TYR A 39 -2.83 10.46 2.21
C TYR A 39 -1.76 11.38 2.81
N PHE A 40 -0.99 12.11 1.99
CA PHE A 40 0.10 12.99 2.44
C PHE A 40 1.09 12.28 3.37
N MET A 41 1.28 10.98 3.15
CA MET A 41 2.09 10.12 4.01
C MET A 41 3.58 10.45 3.83
N ARG A 42 4.33 10.65 4.92
CA ARG A 42 5.78 10.87 4.82
C ARG A 42 6.48 9.64 4.26
N LEU A 43 7.61 9.84 3.57
CA LEU A 43 8.38 8.75 2.94
C LEU A 43 8.64 7.58 3.91
N GLN A 44 9.24 7.85 5.07
CA GLN A 44 9.54 6.82 6.08
C GLN A 44 8.28 6.07 6.54
N THR A 45 7.15 6.77 6.66
CA THR A 45 5.87 6.15 7.03
C THR A 45 5.33 5.27 5.90
N ALA A 46 5.48 5.69 4.64
CA ALA A 46 5.06 4.91 3.47
C ALA A 46 5.91 3.64 3.31
N GLU A 47 7.22 3.73 3.53
CA GLU A 47 8.13 2.57 3.51
C GLU A 47 7.77 1.57 4.62
N ALA A 48 7.56 2.06 5.84
CA ALA A 48 7.12 1.23 6.96
C ALA A 48 5.75 0.57 6.65
N TYR A 49 4.84 1.32 6.04
CA TYR A 49 3.51 0.85 5.65
C TYR A 49 3.57 -0.28 4.62
N ILE A 50 4.44 -0.17 3.61
CA ILE A 50 4.68 -1.26 2.64
C ILE A 50 5.17 -2.51 3.39
N GLY A 51 6.14 -2.35 4.29
CA GLY A 51 6.65 -3.46 5.12
C GLY A 51 5.56 -4.13 5.95
N ASP A 52 4.67 -3.35 6.57
CA ASP A 52 3.52 -3.87 7.32
C ASP A 52 2.56 -4.67 6.43
N MET A 53 2.29 -4.19 5.21
CA MET A 53 1.41 -4.89 4.27
C MET A 53 2.01 -6.20 3.75
N VAL A 54 3.33 -6.24 3.56
CA VAL A 54 4.05 -7.48 3.22
C VAL A 54 3.97 -8.48 4.39
N ARG A 55 4.26 -8.02 5.61
CA ARG A 55 4.17 -8.86 6.82
C ARG A 55 2.76 -9.40 7.06
N ALA A 56 1.75 -8.59 6.80
CA ALA A 56 0.34 -8.99 6.90
C ALA A 56 -0.13 -9.89 5.73
N GLY A 57 0.73 -10.16 4.74
CA GLY A 57 0.41 -10.99 3.57
C GLY A 57 -0.60 -10.35 2.61
N MET A 58 -0.82 -9.04 2.71
CA MET A 58 -1.77 -8.30 1.85
C MET A 58 -1.20 -8.02 0.46
N ILE A 59 0.13 -7.80 0.39
CA ILE A 59 0.87 -7.66 -0.87
C ILE A 59 2.04 -8.63 -0.86
N LYS A 60 2.45 -9.10 -2.05
CA LYS A 60 3.62 -9.95 -2.22
C LYS A 60 4.61 -9.30 -3.17
N TYR A 61 5.89 -9.39 -2.86
CA TYR A 61 6.96 -8.98 -3.76
C TYR A 61 7.23 -10.10 -4.79
N THR A 62 7.33 -9.71 -6.06
CA THR A 62 7.65 -10.58 -7.20
C THR A 62 8.82 -9.98 -7.98
N LYS A 63 9.38 -10.74 -8.94
CA LYS A 63 10.42 -10.22 -9.85
C LYS A 63 9.99 -8.95 -10.62
N LYS A 64 8.68 -8.72 -10.79
CA LYS A 64 8.11 -7.56 -11.49
C LYS A 64 7.73 -6.40 -10.56
N GLY A 65 7.79 -6.60 -9.24
CA GLY A 65 7.30 -5.65 -8.23
C GLY A 65 6.26 -6.26 -7.29
N TYR A 66 5.56 -5.41 -6.55
CA TYR A 66 4.53 -5.77 -5.60
C TYR A 66 3.18 -5.99 -6.29
N VAL A 67 2.48 -7.05 -5.90
CA VAL A 67 1.09 -7.31 -6.33
C VAL A 67 0.20 -7.51 -5.12
N ALA A 68 -1.05 -7.08 -5.23
CA ALA A 68 -2.08 -7.36 -4.23
C ALA A 68 -2.38 -8.87 -4.17
N LYS A 69 -2.69 -9.37 -2.97
CA LYS A 69 -3.14 -10.74 -2.74
C LYS A 69 -4.67 -10.85 -2.73
#